data_AF-A0A2A4FCP1-F1
#
_entry.id   AF-A0A2A4FCP1-F1
#
_cell.length_a   1.000
_cell.length_b   1.000
_cell.length_c   1.000
_cell.angle_alpha   90.00
_cell.angle_beta   90.00
_cell.angle_gamma   90.00
#
_symmetry.space_group_name_H-M   'P 1'
#
loop_
_entity.id
_entity.type
_entity.pdbx_description
1 polymer ?
#
loop_
_entity_poly.entity_id
_entity_poly.type
_entity_poly.pdbx_seq_one_letter_code
_entity_poly.pdbx_strand_id
1 'polypeptide(L)'
;MTDLVESSTWTPGIRQFETSDPVEGGPDGIDNVPLRQLANRTRFLKDRQEAHEGAVDPYPQYATKADLAQKVAALVDQSPEALNTLRELANALGNDPGFATTMTNALAQKAPIESPVFKGTPKAPTPAQFDSSDKMAPTAFVQQSLGNMRGSYVTRTSGTLGAAQAGMQVYVLAPGTTQTINFAELKDGVRMTVYANYTTAGQTTLAINGSAKFVAVTRMMDPTVTLNPGDAISFVVDSDNINIEVTTWRHPCAESATRQ
;
A
#
# COMPACT_ATOMS: atom_id res chain seq x y z
N MET A 1 -77.24 -46.96 -16.39
CA MET A 1 -76.24 -46.84 -17.45
C MET A 1 -75.12 -47.79 -17.07
N THR A 2 -74.80 -48.76 -17.93
CA THR A 2 -73.76 -49.75 -17.62
C THR A 2 -72.42 -49.17 -18.06
N ASP A 3 -71.48 -49.01 -17.13
CA ASP A 3 -70.15 -48.49 -17.46
C ASP A 3 -69.37 -49.48 -18.32
N LEU A 4 -68.43 -48.95 -19.10
CA LEU A 4 -67.49 -49.77 -19.85
C LEU A 4 -66.62 -50.57 -18.87
N VAL A 5 -66.54 -51.88 -19.04
CA VAL A 5 -65.67 -52.73 -18.23
C VAL A 5 -64.22 -52.56 -18.71
N GLU A 6 -63.40 -51.96 -17.87
CA GLU A 6 -61.98 -51.77 -18.14
C GLU A 6 -61.15 -52.97 -17.66
N SER A 7 -60.14 -53.37 -18.44
CA SER A 7 -59.16 -54.39 -18.09
C SER A 7 -57.74 -53.84 -18.23
N SER A 8 -56.82 -54.32 -17.39
CA SER A 8 -55.40 -53.94 -17.46
C SER A 8 -54.72 -54.67 -18.62
N THR A 9 -54.95 -54.20 -19.84
CA THR A 9 -54.46 -54.85 -21.06
C THR A 9 -54.00 -53.82 -22.08
N TRP A 10 -52.76 -53.96 -22.55
CA TRP A 10 -52.22 -53.12 -23.61
C TRP A 10 -52.47 -53.76 -24.98
N THR A 11 -53.56 -53.37 -25.65
CA THR A 11 -53.80 -53.79 -27.03
C THR A 11 -52.94 -52.97 -28.00
N PRO A 12 -52.18 -53.61 -28.92
CA PRO A 12 -51.47 -52.91 -29.99
C PRO A 12 -52.45 -52.22 -30.95
N GLY A 13 -52.21 -50.94 -31.26
CA GLY A 13 -53.14 -50.11 -32.06
C GLY A 13 -54.47 -49.78 -31.37
N ILE A 14 -55.18 -48.79 -31.93
CA ILE A 14 -56.60 -48.51 -31.62
C ILE A 14 -57.33 -48.72 -32.93
N ARG A 15 -58.39 -49.53 -32.92
CA ARG A 15 -59.22 -49.78 -34.09
C ARG A 15 -59.84 -48.45 -34.53
N GLN A 16 -59.73 -48.15 -35.82
CA GLN A 16 -60.45 -47.03 -36.42
C GLN A 16 -61.87 -47.49 -36.79
N PHE A 17 -62.83 -46.58 -36.76
CA PHE A 17 -64.15 -46.86 -37.35
C PHE A 17 -64.02 -46.93 -38.87
N GLU A 18 -64.50 -48.03 -39.44
CA GLU A 18 -64.55 -48.20 -40.88
C GLU A 18 -65.94 -47.84 -41.43
N THR A 19 -66.01 -47.36 -42.66
CA THR A 19 -67.29 -46.96 -43.29
C THR A 19 -68.25 -48.13 -43.53
N SER A 20 -67.75 -49.36 -43.46
CA SER A 20 -68.53 -50.59 -43.57
C SER A 20 -69.02 -51.15 -42.23
N ASP A 21 -68.63 -50.56 -41.10
CA ASP A 21 -68.99 -51.08 -39.78
C ASP A 21 -70.48 -50.84 -39.46
N PRO A 22 -71.22 -51.84 -38.97
CA PRO A 22 -72.59 -51.62 -38.48
C PRO A 22 -72.57 -50.78 -37.19
N VAL A 23 -73.56 -49.91 -37.00
CA VAL A 23 -73.71 -49.15 -35.74
C VAL A 23 -74.28 -50.09 -34.68
N GLU A 24 -73.38 -50.72 -33.92
CA GLU A 24 -73.72 -51.71 -32.91
C GLU A 24 -73.14 -51.30 -31.55
N GLY A 25 -74.04 -50.88 -30.65
CA GLY A 25 -73.72 -50.57 -29.26
C GLY A 25 -73.74 -51.80 -28.35
N GLY A 26 -73.57 -51.58 -27.04
CA GLY A 26 -73.50 -52.66 -26.04
C GLY A 26 -72.06 -53.10 -25.72
N PRO A 27 -71.88 -53.98 -24.72
CA PRO A 27 -70.56 -54.33 -24.17
C PRO A 27 -69.56 -54.84 -25.21
N ASP A 28 -70.04 -55.63 -26.17
CA ASP A 28 -69.25 -56.24 -27.25
C ASP A 28 -69.50 -55.59 -28.62
N GLY A 29 -70.30 -54.52 -28.66
CA GLY A 29 -70.63 -53.79 -29.88
C GLY A 29 -69.39 -53.17 -30.53
N ILE A 30 -69.38 -53.17 -31.86
CA ILE A 30 -68.24 -52.70 -32.67
C ILE A 30 -67.93 -51.22 -32.42
N ASP A 31 -68.95 -50.43 -32.06
CA ASP A 31 -68.85 -48.99 -31.74
C ASP A 31 -68.00 -48.73 -30.49
N ASN A 32 -68.02 -49.67 -29.54
CA ASN A 32 -67.32 -49.53 -28.25
C ASN A 32 -65.88 -50.08 -28.27
N VAL A 33 -65.46 -50.74 -29.35
CA VAL A 33 -64.12 -51.34 -29.46
C VAL A 33 -62.99 -50.30 -29.29
N PRO A 34 -63.00 -49.15 -29.99
CA PRO A 34 -61.91 -48.18 -29.86
C PRO A 34 -61.86 -47.54 -28.47
N LEU A 35 -63.03 -47.25 -27.89
CA LEU A 35 -63.15 -46.69 -26.54
C LEU A 35 -62.65 -47.68 -25.49
N ARG A 36 -62.96 -48.97 -25.63
CA ARG A 36 -62.49 -50.04 -24.74
C ARG A 36 -60.97 -50.20 -24.78
N GLN A 37 -60.39 -50.15 -25.97
CA GLN A 37 -58.93 -50.23 -26.14
C GLN A 37 -58.22 -49.04 -25.49
N LEU A 38 -58.77 -47.83 -25.60
CA LEU A 38 -58.24 -46.64 -24.92
C LEU A 38 -58.35 -46.75 -23.39
N ALA A 39 -59.53 -47.11 -22.89
CA ALA A 39 -59.77 -47.24 -21.45
C ALA A 39 -58.84 -48.30 -20.83
N ASN A 40 -58.69 -49.45 -21.48
CA ASN A 40 -57.79 -50.51 -21.04
C ASN A 40 -56.31 -50.09 -21.02
N ARG A 41 -55.87 -49.29 -22.00
CA ARG A 41 -54.51 -48.72 -22.02
C ARG A 41 -54.28 -47.73 -20.88
N THR A 42 -55.24 -46.84 -20.65
CA THR A 42 -55.17 -45.89 -19.53
C THR A 42 -55.11 -46.62 -18.21
N ARG A 43 -55.93 -47.66 -18.02
CA ARG A 43 -55.89 -48.50 -16.82
C ARG A 43 -54.56 -49.23 -16.66
N PHE A 44 -54.05 -49.82 -17.73
CA PHE A 44 -52.74 -50.47 -17.72
C PHE A 44 -51.58 -49.52 -17.35
N LEU A 45 -51.57 -48.30 -17.90
CA LEU A 45 -50.58 -47.29 -17.55
C LEU A 45 -50.75 -46.81 -16.11
N LYS A 46 -51.98 -46.65 -15.64
CA LYS A 46 -52.28 -46.29 -14.26
C LYS A 46 -51.78 -47.37 -13.29
N ASP A 47 -52.08 -48.64 -13.53
CA ASP A 47 -51.60 -49.75 -12.70
C ASP A 47 -50.06 -49.79 -12.68
N ARG A 48 -49.40 -49.48 -13.81
CA ARG A 48 -47.94 -49.38 -13.87
C ARG A 48 -47.38 -48.17 -13.14
N GLN A 49 -48.03 -47.03 -13.24
CA GLN A 49 -47.65 -45.81 -12.54
C GLN A 49 -47.77 -46.01 -11.02
N GLU A 50 -48.90 -46.57 -10.56
CA GLU A 50 -49.13 -46.91 -9.16
C GLU A 50 -48.12 -47.96 -8.66
N ALA A 51 -47.78 -48.95 -9.50
CA ALA A 51 -46.72 -49.90 -9.18
C ALA A 51 -45.33 -49.24 -9.09
N HIS A 52 -45.03 -48.23 -9.90
CA HIS A 52 -43.80 -47.45 -9.82
C HIS A 52 -43.75 -46.52 -8.59
N GLU A 53 -44.87 -45.92 -8.21
CA GLU A 53 -44.97 -45.09 -7.00
C GLU A 53 -44.73 -45.89 -5.71
N GLY A 54 -45.04 -47.19 -5.71
CA GLY A 54 -44.75 -48.11 -4.61
C GLY A 54 -43.46 -48.93 -4.75
N ALA A 55 -42.73 -48.82 -5.87
CA ALA A 55 -41.55 -49.64 -6.12
C ALA A 55 -40.32 -49.11 -5.37
N VAL A 56 -39.57 -50.03 -4.74
CA VAL A 56 -38.20 -49.78 -4.27
C VAL A 56 -37.31 -49.53 -5.49
N ASP A 57 -36.43 -48.52 -5.43
CA ASP A 57 -35.57 -48.08 -6.54
C ASP A 57 -34.86 -49.29 -7.21
N PRO A 58 -35.14 -49.58 -8.50
CA PRO A 58 -34.57 -50.72 -9.21
C PRO A 58 -33.07 -50.56 -9.53
N TYR A 59 -32.46 -49.40 -9.21
CA TYR A 59 -31.03 -49.17 -9.35
C TYR A 59 -30.34 -49.08 -7.97
N PRO A 60 -30.14 -50.22 -7.27
CA PRO A 60 -29.50 -50.26 -5.93
C PRO A 60 -28.04 -49.77 -5.92
N GLN A 61 -27.47 -49.51 -7.10
CA GLN A 61 -26.15 -48.91 -7.29
C GLN A 61 -26.11 -47.39 -7.08
N TYR A 62 -27.26 -46.70 -7.11
CA TYR A 62 -27.35 -45.28 -6.82
C TYR A 62 -28.03 -45.09 -5.47
N ALA A 63 -27.40 -44.33 -4.58
CA ALA A 63 -28.00 -44.04 -3.29
C ALA A 63 -29.21 -43.10 -3.49
N THR A 64 -30.35 -43.43 -2.88
CA THR A 64 -31.55 -42.59 -2.98
C THR A 64 -31.36 -41.29 -2.21
N LYS A 65 -32.15 -40.26 -2.51
CA LYS A 65 -32.13 -39.00 -1.73
C LYS A 65 -32.37 -39.24 -0.22
N ALA A 66 -33.18 -40.24 0.11
CA ALA A 66 -33.44 -40.64 1.49
C ALA A 66 -32.20 -41.28 2.14
N ASP A 67 -31.50 -42.16 1.41
CA ASP A 67 -30.25 -42.77 1.89
C ASP A 67 -29.15 -41.73 2.10
N LEU A 68 -29.03 -40.75 1.20
CA LEU A 68 -28.11 -39.64 1.36
C LEU A 68 -28.45 -38.81 2.61
N ALA A 69 -29.72 -38.45 2.79
CA ALA A 69 -30.16 -37.69 3.96
C ALA A 69 -29.89 -38.45 5.27
N GLN A 70 -30.17 -39.75 5.31
CA GLN A 70 -29.88 -40.59 6.47
C GLN A 70 -28.38 -40.70 6.75
N LYS A 71 -27.55 -40.87 5.71
CA LYS A 71 -26.09 -40.91 5.88
C LYS A 71 -25.53 -39.58 6.38
N VAL A 72 -26.04 -38.44 5.89
CA VAL A 72 -25.66 -37.11 6.38
C VAL A 72 -26.11 -36.90 7.83
N ALA A 73 -27.33 -37.28 8.18
CA ALA A 73 -27.82 -37.22 9.55
C ALA A 73 -26.96 -38.07 10.50
N ALA A 74 -26.65 -39.32 10.11
CA ALA A 74 -25.77 -40.18 10.89
C ALA A 74 -24.37 -39.59 11.09
N LEU A 75 -23.80 -38.92 10.07
CA LEU A 75 -22.52 -38.21 10.19
C LEU A 75 -22.59 -37.02 11.15
N VAL A 76 -23.69 -36.26 11.13
CA VAL A 76 -23.91 -35.11 12.02
C VAL A 76 -24.18 -35.57 13.46
N ASP A 77 -24.99 -36.61 13.66
CA ASP A 77 -25.37 -37.16 14.96
C ASP A 77 -24.21 -37.85 15.68
N GLN A 78 -23.27 -38.43 14.93
CA GLN A 78 -22.09 -39.08 15.51
C GLN A 78 -21.12 -38.08 16.13
N SER A 79 -21.12 -36.80 15.74
CA SER A 79 -20.16 -35.83 16.27
C SER A 79 -20.62 -34.35 16.24
N PRO A 80 -21.71 -33.98 16.94
CA PRO A 80 -22.18 -32.59 16.98
C PRO A 80 -21.12 -31.63 17.53
N GLU A 81 -20.38 -32.05 18.55
CA GLU A 81 -19.34 -31.25 19.20
C GLU A 81 -18.09 -31.09 18.31
N ALA A 82 -17.71 -32.12 17.55
CA ALA A 82 -16.57 -32.04 16.64
C ALA A 82 -16.88 -31.14 15.43
N LEU A 83 -18.10 -31.22 14.87
CA LEU A 83 -18.54 -30.31 13.82
C LEU A 83 -18.60 -28.87 14.34
N ASN A 84 -19.04 -28.66 15.58
CA ASN A 84 -19.00 -27.35 16.22
C ASN A 84 -17.56 -26.83 16.33
N THR A 85 -16.63 -27.67 16.79
CA THR A 85 -15.21 -27.33 16.93
C THR A 85 -14.57 -26.99 15.58
N LEU A 86 -14.87 -27.77 14.53
CA LEU A 86 -14.38 -27.51 13.17
C LEU A 86 -14.91 -26.19 12.62
N ARG A 87 -16.19 -25.86 12.87
CA ARG A 87 -16.79 -24.57 12.50
C ARG A 87 -16.13 -23.42 13.24
N GLU A 88 -15.89 -23.57 14.54
CA GLU A 88 -15.20 -22.56 15.35
C GLU A 88 -13.77 -22.34 14.86
N LEU A 89 -13.04 -23.42 14.52
CA LEU A 89 -11.70 -23.33 13.96
C LEU A 89 -11.71 -22.68 12.57
N ALA A 90 -12.63 -23.07 11.68
CA ALA A 90 -12.76 -22.47 10.35
C ALA A 90 -13.05 -20.98 10.44
N ASN A 91 -13.95 -20.56 11.35
CA ASN A 91 -14.22 -19.16 11.64
C ASN A 91 -13.00 -18.44 12.24
N ALA A 92 -12.27 -19.06 13.17
CA ALA A 92 -11.07 -18.49 13.77
C ALA A 92 -9.93 -18.29 12.74
N LEU A 93 -9.86 -19.14 11.73
CA LEU A 93 -8.94 -19.02 10.59
C LEU A 93 -9.49 -18.14 9.45
N GLY A 94 -10.65 -17.49 9.64
CA GLY A 94 -11.24 -16.58 8.68
C GLY A 94 -11.83 -17.24 7.43
N ASN A 95 -12.12 -18.55 7.49
CA ASN A 95 -12.56 -19.35 6.33
C ASN A 95 -11.61 -19.22 5.12
N ASP A 96 -10.30 -19.04 5.35
CA ASP A 96 -9.30 -18.85 4.31
C ASP A 96 -8.75 -20.20 3.79
N PRO A 97 -9.11 -20.65 2.57
CA PRO A 97 -8.59 -21.90 1.99
C PRO A 97 -7.08 -21.83 1.71
N GLY A 98 -6.52 -20.61 1.61
CA GLY A 98 -5.12 -20.33 1.34
C GLY A 98 -4.33 -19.88 2.57
N PHE A 99 -4.83 -20.09 3.79
CA PHE A 99 -4.23 -19.59 5.04
C PHE A 99 -2.71 -19.77 5.11
N ALA A 100 -2.22 -20.97 4.76
CA ALA A 100 -0.79 -21.27 4.76
C ALA A 100 0.00 -20.39 3.77
N THR A 101 -0.54 -20.17 2.57
CA THR A 101 0.06 -19.28 1.56
C THR A 101 0.01 -17.83 2.00
N THR A 102 -1.11 -17.38 2.54
CA THR A 102 -1.27 -16.02 3.10
C THR A 102 -0.22 -15.75 4.17
N MET A 103 -0.07 -16.65 5.13
CA MET A 103 0.91 -16.52 6.22
C MET A 103 2.35 -16.60 5.71
N THR A 104 2.64 -17.49 4.76
CA THR A 104 3.97 -17.59 4.14
C THR A 104 4.35 -16.29 3.43
N ASN A 105 3.43 -15.69 2.69
CA ASN A 105 3.65 -14.42 2.01
C ASN A 105 3.83 -13.26 2.99
N ALA A 106 3.05 -13.21 4.07
CA ALA A 106 3.19 -12.19 5.12
C ALA A 106 4.55 -12.28 5.82
N LEU A 107 5.04 -13.49 6.08
CA LEU A 107 6.38 -13.73 6.64
C LEU A 107 7.48 -13.34 5.65
N ALA A 108 7.32 -13.63 4.37
CA ALA A 108 8.29 -13.29 3.33
C ALA A 108 8.49 -11.77 3.15
N GLN A 109 7.57 -10.94 3.63
CA GLN A 109 7.70 -9.47 3.64
C GLN A 109 8.54 -8.94 4.81
N LYS A 110 8.82 -9.75 5.83
CA LYS A 110 9.63 -9.33 6.97
C LYS A 110 11.12 -9.34 6.61
N ALA A 111 11.87 -8.40 7.19
CA ALA A 111 13.33 -8.42 7.10
C ALA A 111 13.90 -9.48 8.06
N PRO A 112 15.02 -10.14 7.72
CA PRO A 112 15.76 -11.00 8.66
C PRO A 112 16.11 -10.25 9.95
N ILE A 113 16.12 -10.94 11.09
CA ILE A 113 16.52 -10.35 12.38
C ILE A 113 18.01 -10.04 12.37
N GLU A 114 18.81 -11.00 11.92
CA GLU A 114 20.26 -10.89 11.89
C GLU A 114 20.74 -10.38 10.53
N SER A 115 21.42 -9.23 10.53
CA SER A 115 22.05 -8.63 9.35
C SER A 115 21.11 -8.52 8.12
N PRO A 116 19.96 -7.84 8.24
CA PRO A 116 19.03 -7.68 7.12
C PRO A 116 19.63 -6.89 5.96
N VAL A 117 19.35 -7.33 4.74
CA VAL A 117 19.50 -6.49 3.53
C VAL A 117 18.16 -5.81 3.26
N PHE A 118 18.08 -4.51 3.55
CA PHE A 118 16.88 -3.73 3.27
C PHE A 118 16.73 -3.46 1.76
N LYS A 119 15.49 -3.48 1.25
CA LYS A 119 15.15 -3.16 -0.14
C LYS A 119 14.45 -1.80 -0.23
N GLY A 120 14.54 -1.13 -1.38
CA GLY A 120 13.88 0.16 -1.63
C GLY A 120 14.57 1.36 -0.96
N THR A 121 13.79 2.27 -0.38
CA THR A 121 14.28 3.46 0.34
C THR A 121 13.91 3.40 1.84
N PRO A 122 14.69 2.68 2.67
CA PRO A 122 14.41 2.55 4.10
C PRO A 122 14.37 3.91 4.79
N LYS A 123 13.38 4.12 5.65
CA LYS A 123 13.25 5.34 6.46
C LYS A 123 13.51 5.01 7.91
N ALA A 124 14.30 5.85 8.58
CA ALA A 124 14.51 5.82 10.02
C ALA A 124 14.20 7.22 10.58
N PRO A 125 13.67 7.33 11.82
CA PRO A 125 13.54 8.60 12.51
C PRO A 125 14.91 9.29 12.61
N THR A 126 14.95 10.63 12.46
CA THR A 126 16.18 11.40 12.66
C THR A 126 16.40 11.60 14.15
N PRO A 127 17.46 11.04 14.76
CA PRO A 127 17.78 11.27 16.16
C PRO A 127 18.17 12.74 16.42
N ALA A 128 18.20 13.15 17.69
CA ALA A 128 18.71 14.45 18.08
C ALA A 128 20.22 14.55 17.78
N GLN A 129 20.73 15.77 17.56
CA GLN A 129 22.15 16.00 17.35
C GLN A 129 22.96 15.51 18.57
N PHE A 130 24.12 14.90 18.33
CA PHE A 130 25.00 14.31 19.35
C PHE A 130 24.42 13.09 20.10
N ASP A 131 23.39 12.43 19.57
CA ASP A 131 22.94 11.12 20.08
C ASP A 131 24.04 10.06 19.88
N SER A 132 24.47 9.42 20.97
CA SER A 132 25.52 8.39 21.00
C SER A 132 24.99 6.99 21.31
N SER A 133 23.69 6.77 21.13
CA SER A 133 23.06 5.45 21.30
C SER A 133 23.22 4.56 20.06
N ASP A 134 22.87 3.28 20.19
CA ASP A 134 22.96 2.28 19.12
C ASP A 134 21.84 2.41 18.04
N LYS A 135 21.23 3.60 17.90
CA LYS A 135 20.19 3.84 16.89
C LYS A 135 20.79 3.85 15.49
N MET A 136 20.02 3.41 14.50
CA MET A 136 20.38 3.58 13.10
C MET A 136 20.52 5.07 12.74
N ALA A 137 21.60 5.43 12.06
CA ALA A 137 21.86 6.78 11.59
C ALA A 137 21.26 7.01 10.18
N PRO A 138 20.14 7.75 10.03
CA PRO A 138 19.65 8.15 8.71
C PRO A 138 20.60 9.17 8.07
N THR A 139 20.53 9.32 6.75
CA THR A 139 21.36 10.28 5.99
C THR A 139 21.19 11.73 6.47
N ALA A 140 19.99 12.11 6.94
CA ALA A 140 19.75 13.41 7.55
C ALA A 140 20.58 13.65 8.82
N PHE A 141 20.72 12.64 9.68
CA PHE A 141 21.55 12.71 10.89
C PHE A 141 23.03 12.85 10.53
N VAL A 142 23.52 12.09 9.54
CA VAL A 142 24.90 12.20 9.06
C VAL A 142 25.19 13.60 8.49
N GLN A 143 24.26 14.15 7.70
CA GLN A 143 24.36 15.51 7.14
C GLN A 143 24.45 16.58 8.23
N GLN A 144 23.69 16.42 9.33
CA GLN A 144 23.76 17.30 10.51
C GLN A 144 25.08 17.11 11.26
N SER A 145 25.53 15.87 11.47
CA SER A 145 26.75 15.56 12.21
C SER A 145 28.04 16.02 11.51
N LEU A 146 28.05 16.09 10.17
CA LEU A 146 29.20 16.55 9.40
C LEU A 146 29.37 18.08 9.40
N GLY A 147 28.61 18.82 10.21
CA GLY A 147 28.81 20.26 10.38
C GLY A 147 28.53 21.06 9.12
N ASN A 148 27.60 20.59 8.28
CA ASN A 148 27.16 21.24 7.06
C ASN A 148 28.22 21.51 5.97
N MET A 149 29.52 21.17 6.11
CA MET A 149 30.51 21.47 5.06
C MET A 149 30.27 20.68 3.75
N ARG A 150 29.58 21.30 2.79
CA ARG A 150 29.11 20.70 1.52
C ARG A 150 30.01 20.96 0.32
N GLY A 151 31.03 21.81 0.46
CA GLY A 151 31.98 22.14 -0.61
C GLY A 151 32.44 23.59 -0.59
N SER A 152 32.95 24.07 -1.72
CA SER A 152 33.40 25.45 -1.93
C SER A 152 32.66 26.12 -3.09
N TYR A 153 32.28 27.38 -2.93
CA TYR A 153 31.74 28.26 -3.95
C TYR A 153 32.69 29.43 -4.17
N VAL A 154 33.02 29.76 -5.41
CA VAL A 154 33.96 30.83 -5.77
C VAL A 154 33.25 31.85 -6.65
N THR A 155 33.38 33.14 -6.34
CA THR A 155 32.75 34.22 -7.11
C THR A 155 33.67 35.44 -7.24
N ARG A 156 33.48 36.19 -8.33
CA ARG A 156 34.14 37.48 -8.61
C ARG A 156 33.14 38.64 -8.74
N THR A 157 31.85 38.36 -8.56
CA THR A 157 30.76 39.32 -8.76
C THR A 157 29.82 39.32 -7.57
N SER A 158 29.02 40.38 -7.43
CA SER A 158 27.90 40.39 -6.48
C SER A 158 26.91 39.26 -6.80
N GLY A 159 26.25 38.74 -5.78
CA GLY A 159 25.34 37.61 -5.94
C GLY A 159 24.58 37.28 -4.67
N THR A 160 23.75 36.24 -4.74
CA THR A 160 22.95 35.74 -3.62
C THR A 160 23.50 34.42 -3.10
N LEU A 161 23.62 34.30 -1.78
CA LEU A 161 23.99 33.09 -1.07
C LEU A 161 22.72 32.49 -0.45
N GLY A 162 22.20 31.44 -1.07
CA GLY A 162 20.93 30.81 -0.70
C GLY A 162 21.08 29.31 -0.42
N ALA A 163 20.01 28.54 -0.64
CA ALA A 163 20.00 27.09 -0.38
C ALA A 163 21.12 26.33 -1.12
N ALA A 164 21.52 26.81 -2.30
CA ALA A 164 22.57 26.20 -3.11
C ALA A 164 23.97 26.32 -2.48
N GLN A 165 24.24 27.38 -1.71
CA GLN A 165 25.52 27.61 -1.02
C GLN A 165 25.46 27.25 0.47
N ALA A 166 24.31 26.80 0.96
CA ALA A 166 24.12 26.38 2.35
C ALA A 166 25.13 25.29 2.72
N GLY A 167 25.98 25.58 3.72
CA GLY A 167 27.03 24.66 4.13
C GLY A 167 28.34 24.77 3.36
N MET A 168 28.49 25.71 2.44
CA MET A 168 29.74 25.85 1.66
C MET A 168 30.67 26.90 2.24
N GLN A 169 31.97 26.78 1.93
CA GLN A 169 32.92 27.89 2.01
C GLN A 169 32.75 28.79 0.78
N VAL A 170 32.60 30.08 0.97
CA VAL A 170 32.40 31.06 -0.09
C VAL A 170 33.66 31.91 -0.24
N TYR A 171 34.33 31.81 -1.39
CA TYR A 171 35.50 32.60 -1.73
C TYR A 171 35.09 33.73 -2.67
N VAL A 172 35.11 34.96 -2.16
CA VAL A 172 34.90 36.17 -2.95
C VAL A 172 36.27 36.67 -3.39
N LEU A 173 36.51 36.78 -4.69
CA LEU A 173 37.84 37.08 -5.25
C LEU A 173 37.93 38.47 -5.91
N ALA A 174 37.02 39.38 -5.56
CA ALA A 174 37.00 40.74 -6.10
C ALA A 174 36.48 41.76 -5.07
N PRO A 175 37.13 42.95 -4.97
CA PRO A 175 36.64 44.05 -4.13
C PRO A 175 35.36 44.67 -4.71
N GLY A 176 34.63 45.42 -3.87
CA GLY A 176 33.44 46.18 -4.27
C GLY A 176 32.21 45.32 -4.58
N THR A 177 32.25 44.03 -4.21
CA THR A 177 31.12 43.12 -4.42
C THR A 177 30.21 43.07 -3.20
N THR A 178 28.93 42.77 -3.43
CA THR A 178 27.95 42.51 -2.38
C THR A 178 27.46 41.09 -2.49
N GLN A 179 27.70 40.29 -1.44
CA GLN A 179 27.12 38.96 -1.30
C GLN A 179 25.89 39.06 -0.40
N THR A 180 24.73 38.73 -0.94
CA THR A 180 23.46 38.85 -0.23
C THR A 180 23.01 37.48 0.26
N ILE A 181 22.96 37.26 1.56
CA ILE A 181 22.44 36.04 2.16
C ILE A 181 20.91 36.06 2.05
N ASN A 182 20.34 35.05 1.38
CA ASN A 182 18.90 34.85 1.33
C ASN A 182 18.45 34.01 2.53
N PHE A 183 18.13 34.66 3.64
CA PHE A 183 17.80 33.99 4.90
C PHE A 183 16.60 33.04 4.77
N ALA A 184 15.59 33.40 3.96
CA ALA A 184 14.37 32.60 3.80
C ALA A 184 14.61 31.19 3.22
N GLU A 185 15.73 30.99 2.53
CA GLU A 185 16.11 29.70 1.95
C GLU A 185 16.96 28.84 2.89
N LEU A 186 17.51 29.41 3.95
CA LEU A 186 18.41 28.72 4.87
C LEU A 186 17.62 28.08 6.01
N LYS A 187 18.13 26.95 6.50
CA LYS A 187 17.56 26.23 7.65
C LYS A 187 18.37 26.53 8.90
N ASP A 188 17.72 26.42 10.05
CA ASP A 188 18.39 26.47 11.36
C ASP A 188 19.55 25.46 11.41
N GLY A 189 20.68 25.89 11.96
CA GLY A 189 21.93 25.13 12.02
C GLY A 189 22.77 25.14 10.74
N VAL A 190 22.38 25.88 9.69
CA VAL A 190 23.25 26.08 8.52
C VAL A 190 24.45 26.92 8.88
N ARG A 191 25.65 26.36 8.70
CA ARG A 191 26.93 27.07 8.84
C ARG A 191 27.49 27.45 7.48
N MET A 192 27.99 28.66 7.34
CA MET A 192 28.74 29.09 6.15
C MET A 192 29.95 29.92 6.58
N THR A 193 31.01 29.88 5.77
CA THR A 193 32.17 30.75 5.95
C THR A 193 32.42 31.53 4.69
N VAL A 194 32.44 32.85 4.78
CA VAL A 194 32.70 33.75 3.64
C VAL A 194 34.09 34.36 3.81
N TYR A 195 34.88 34.27 2.74
CA TYR A 195 36.24 34.81 2.65
C TYR A 195 36.28 35.94 1.64
N ALA A 196 36.72 37.12 2.05
CA ALA A 196 37.14 38.20 1.15
C ALA A 196 38.56 37.89 0.64
N ASN A 197 38.67 36.87 -0.22
CA ASN A 197 39.93 36.28 -0.66
C ASN A 197 40.52 37.03 -1.87
N TYR A 198 41.00 38.24 -1.61
CA TYR A 198 41.72 39.06 -2.58
C TYR A 198 42.67 40.02 -1.85
N THR A 199 43.58 40.64 -2.59
CA THR A 199 44.59 41.57 -2.06
C THR A 199 44.40 43.01 -2.52
N THR A 200 43.60 43.23 -3.57
CA THR A 200 43.30 44.57 -4.11
C THR A 200 42.50 45.41 -3.11
N ALA A 201 42.79 46.71 -3.03
CA ALA A 201 42.05 47.64 -2.18
C ALA A 201 40.55 47.67 -2.53
N GLY A 202 39.71 47.70 -1.49
CA GLY A 202 38.25 47.72 -1.57
C GLY A 202 37.61 46.63 -0.72
N GLN A 203 36.33 46.81 -0.38
CA GLN A 203 35.64 45.96 0.60
C GLN A 203 34.61 45.07 -0.08
N THR A 204 34.38 43.89 0.50
CA THR A 204 33.23 43.04 0.18
C THR A 204 32.16 43.32 1.21
N THR A 205 30.93 43.56 0.75
CA THR A 205 29.78 43.70 1.65
C THR A 205 29.05 42.37 1.74
N LEU A 206 28.89 41.84 2.94
CA LEU A 206 27.97 40.76 3.22
C LEU A 206 26.66 41.38 3.71
N ALA A 207 25.58 41.17 2.99
CA ALA A 207 24.26 41.70 3.32
C ALA A 207 23.29 40.56 3.60
N ILE A 208 22.24 40.80 4.39
CA ILE A 208 21.14 39.87 4.58
C ILE A 208 19.92 40.42 3.84
N ASN A 209 19.29 39.58 3.01
CA ASN A 209 17.96 39.83 2.48
C ASN A 209 16.92 39.25 3.43
N GLY A 210 15.98 40.10 3.88
CA GLY A 210 14.93 39.74 4.82
C GLY A 210 15.01 40.51 6.13
N SER A 211 14.27 40.04 7.14
CA SER A 211 14.17 40.68 8.47
C SER A 211 15.27 40.27 9.45
N ALA A 212 16.03 39.22 9.14
CA ALA A 212 17.10 38.72 9.98
C ALA A 212 18.26 39.73 10.07
N LYS A 213 18.96 39.70 11.21
CA LYS A 213 20.15 40.53 11.44
C LYS A 213 21.36 39.67 11.76
N PHE A 214 22.54 40.26 11.62
CA PHE A 214 23.75 39.67 12.18
C PHE A 214 23.77 39.87 13.70
N VAL A 215 24.15 38.82 14.42
CA VAL A 215 24.31 38.83 15.87
C VAL A 215 25.76 38.51 16.20
N ALA A 216 26.43 39.42 16.90
CA ALA A 216 27.80 39.23 17.39
C ALA A 216 27.79 39.15 18.92
N VAL A 217 28.04 37.96 19.47
CA VAL A 217 28.08 37.61 20.90
C VAL A 217 26.76 37.86 21.65
N THR A 218 26.26 39.08 21.68
CA THR A 218 24.97 39.46 22.30
C THR A 218 24.37 40.75 21.72
N ARG A 219 25.01 41.35 20.70
CA ARG A 219 24.56 42.61 20.10
C ARG A 219 24.03 42.37 18.69
N MET A 220 22.80 42.81 18.43
CA MET A 220 22.27 42.89 17.07
C MET A 220 23.02 43.97 16.30
N MET A 221 23.52 43.63 15.14
CA MET A 221 24.19 44.54 14.22
C MET A 221 23.24 44.92 13.08
N ASP A 222 23.69 45.84 12.24
CA ASP A 222 23.02 46.16 10.98
C ASP A 222 22.95 44.91 10.07
N PRO A 223 22.00 44.83 9.12
CA PRO A 223 21.87 43.69 8.20
C PRO A 223 23.03 43.61 7.18
N THR A 224 24.09 44.38 7.38
CA THR A 224 25.28 44.42 6.53
C THR A 224 26.55 44.33 7.39
N VAL A 225 27.54 43.61 6.87
CA VAL A 225 28.88 43.49 7.44
C VAL A 225 29.88 43.71 6.31
N THR A 226 30.84 44.59 6.52
CA THR A 226 31.94 44.82 5.57
C THR A 226 33.13 43.94 5.90
N LEU A 227 33.69 43.28 4.89
CA LEU A 227 34.90 42.46 4.96
C LEU A 227 36.01 43.16 4.18
N ASN A 228 37.15 43.37 4.82
CA ASN A 228 38.35 43.90 4.17
C ASN A 228 39.08 42.78 3.40
N PRO A 229 40.01 43.12 2.49
CA PRO A 229 40.83 42.12 1.81
C PRO A 229 41.54 41.21 2.83
N GLY A 230 41.30 39.89 2.74
CA GLY A 230 41.86 38.89 3.62
C GLY A 230 41.00 38.52 4.84
N ASP A 231 39.89 39.23 5.09
CA ASP A 231 38.98 38.89 6.19
C ASP A 231 38.16 37.64 5.87
N ALA A 232 37.81 36.90 6.93
CA ALA A 232 36.85 35.81 6.85
C ALA A 232 35.86 35.87 8.00
N ILE A 233 34.62 35.50 7.71
CA ILE A 233 33.53 35.43 8.67
C ILE A 233 32.82 34.09 8.58
N SER A 234 32.75 33.37 9.71
CA SER A 234 31.93 32.16 9.87
C SER A 234 30.67 32.52 10.63
N PHE A 235 29.54 32.04 10.15
CA PHE A 235 28.26 32.26 10.77
C PHE A 235 27.37 31.02 10.75
N VAL A 236 26.45 30.96 11.69
CA VAL A 236 25.39 29.95 11.81
C VAL A 236 24.03 30.61 11.80
N VAL A 237 23.13 30.05 11.02
CA VAL A 237 21.72 30.44 10.93
C VAL A 237 20.98 29.87 12.14
N ASP A 238 20.26 30.72 12.88
CA ASP A 238 19.29 30.30 13.88
C ASP A 238 17.84 30.51 13.37
N SER A 239 16.82 30.35 14.23
CA SER A 239 15.42 30.51 13.86
C SER A 239 15.04 31.91 13.34
N ASP A 240 15.77 32.95 13.74
CA ASP A 240 15.35 34.36 13.58
C ASP A 240 16.47 35.27 13.03
N ASN A 241 17.73 34.86 13.11
CA ASN A 241 18.93 35.66 12.90
C ASN A 241 20.13 34.82 12.41
N ILE A 242 21.24 35.53 12.15
CA ILE A 242 22.52 34.93 11.78
C ILE A 242 23.56 35.24 12.87
N ASN A 243 23.99 34.20 13.60
CA ASN A 243 25.02 34.32 14.63
C ASN A 243 26.42 34.22 14.01
N ILE A 244 27.26 35.22 14.28
CA ILE A 244 28.66 35.21 13.85
C ILE A 244 29.48 34.48 14.91
N GLU A 245 30.14 33.40 14.50
CA GLU A 245 30.93 32.54 15.39
C GLU A 245 32.41 32.92 15.41
N VAL A 246 32.97 33.26 14.25
CA VAL A 246 34.39 33.54 14.09
C VAL A 246 34.56 34.66 13.08
N THR A 247 35.33 35.68 13.45
CA THR A 247 35.86 36.66 12.52
C THR A 247 37.38 36.62 12.62
N THR A 248 38.08 36.19 11.57
CA THR A 248 39.54 36.32 11.54
C THR A 248 39.89 37.69 10.98
N TRP A 249 39.91 38.69 11.86
CA TRP A 249 40.49 39.99 11.59
C TRP A 249 42.02 39.85 11.50
N ARG A 250 42.64 40.17 10.37
CA ARG A 250 44.06 40.53 10.40
C ARG A 250 44.16 41.93 11.00
N HIS A 251 44.67 42.03 12.23
CA HIS A 251 45.00 43.31 12.87
C HIS A 251 45.84 44.19 11.92
N PRO A 252 45.52 45.47 11.72
CA PRO A 252 46.40 46.44 11.07
C PRO A 252 47.54 46.80 12.04
N CYS A 253 48.49 45.90 12.23
CA CYS A 253 49.74 46.18 12.94
C CYS A 253 50.91 45.63 12.11
N ALA A 254 51.07 46.17 10.90
CA ALA A 254 52.30 46.06 10.11
C ALA A 254 52.54 47.31 9.24
N GLU A 255 52.08 48.48 9.69
CA GLU A 255 52.39 49.79 9.10
C GLU A 255 52.99 50.73 10.16
N SER A 256 54.05 50.28 10.83
CA SER A 256 54.96 51.18 11.53
C SER A 256 56.31 50.49 11.79
N ALA A 257 57.05 50.21 10.72
CA ALA A 257 58.49 50.01 10.81
C ALA A 257 59.15 50.91 9.76
N THR A 258 59.48 52.12 10.22
CA THR A 258 60.61 52.96 9.79
C THR A 258 60.64 53.45 8.33
N ARG A 259 60.05 54.63 8.11
CA ARG A 259 60.82 55.74 7.51
C ARG A 259 61.61 56.42 8.63
N GLN A 260 62.92 56.21 8.66
CA GLN A 260 63.97 57.22 8.77
C GLN A 260 65.21 56.66 8.09
#